data_AF-A0ABD5YJ83-F1
#
_entry.id   AF-A0ABD5YJ83-F1
#
_cell.length_a   1.000
_cell.length_b   1.000
_cell.length_c   1.000
_cell.angle_alpha   90.00
_cell.angle_beta   90.00
_cell.angle_gamma   90.00
#
_symmetry.space_group_name_H-M   'P 1'
#
loop_
_entity.id
_entity.type
_entity.pdbx_description
1 polymer ?
#
loop_
_entity_poly.entity_id
_entity_poly.type
_entity_poly.pdbx_seq_one_letter_code
_entity_poly.pdbx_strand_id
1 'polypeptide(L)'
;MGKEFTDDEFTYWNRMIRCVYHDDTKIEWNSLGECYEYELDSNRPSRQQLLTDDIAPKSEATALFEESLVEYKQQAAADEQDLAFDESVENQLRELGYL
;
A
#
# COMPACT_ATOMS: atom_id res chain seq x y z
N MET A 1 -9.28 11.00 -22.33
CA MET A 1 -7.83 10.98 -22.65
C MET A 1 -7.13 10.66 -21.34
N GLY A 2 -6.50 9.49 -21.24
CA GLY A 2 -5.81 9.08 -20.01
C GLY A 2 -4.65 10.02 -19.71
N LYS A 3 -4.41 10.33 -18.43
CA LYS A 3 -3.22 11.05 -18.02
C LYS A 3 -2.02 10.14 -18.29
N GLU A 4 -1.05 10.60 -19.09
CA GLU A 4 0.26 9.97 -19.16
C GLU A 4 1.04 10.35 -17.89
N PHE A 5 1.58 9.35 -17.20
CA PHE A 5 2.45 9.54 -16.05
C PHE A 5 3.91 9.59 -16.53
N THR A 6 4.71 10.46 -15.92
CA THR A 6 6.17 10.35 -16.06
C THR A 6 6.66 9.05 -15.41
N ASP A 7 7.89 8.62 -15.73
CA ASP A 7 8.49 7.43 -15.10
C ASP A 7 8.55 7.56 -13.56
N ASP A 8 8.82 8.77 -13.06
CA ASP A 8 8.84 9.07 -11.62
C ASP A 8 7.44 8.99 -11.00
N GLU A 9 6.43 9.55 -11.66
CA GLU A 9 5.04 9.45 -11.20
C GLU A 9 4.58 7.99 -11.22
N PHE A 10 4.89 7.26 -12.29
CA PHE A 10 4.56 5.85 -12.39
C PHE A 10 5.22 5.05 -11.27
N THR A 11 6.51 5.27 -11.01
CA THR A 11 7.25 4.63 -9.91
C THR A 11 6.63 4.95 -8.56
N TYR A 12 6.23 6.20 -8.34
CA TYR A 12 5.55 6.63 -7.12
C TYR A 12 4.20 5.95 -6.95
N TRP A 13 3.34 5.95 -7.96
CA TRP A 13 2.00 5.37 -7.89
C TRP A 13 2.00 3.84 -7.90
N ASN A 14 3.02 3.22 -8.49
CA ASN A 14 3.24 1.77 -8.47
C ASN A 14 4.00 1.32 -7.21
N ARG A 15 4.34 2.22 -6.28
CA ARG A 15 5.07 1.81 -5.08
C ARG A 15 4.22 0.84 -4.25
N MET A 16 4.85 -0.23 -3.77
CA MET A 16 4.20 -1.15 -2.85
C MET A 16 4.35 -0.62 -1.43
N ILE A 17 3.30 -0.71 -0.63
CA ILE A 17 3.27 -0.22 0.75
C ILE A 17 2.93 -1.42 1.67
N ARG A 18 3.68 -1.56 2.77
CA ARG A 18 3.32 -2.42 3.91
C ARG A 18 3.13 -1.55 5.14
N CYS A 19 2.29 -2.02 6.05
CA CYS A 19 2.19 -1.42 7.37
C CYS A 19 1.95 -2.48 8.43
N VAL A 20 2.36 -2.16 9.65
CA VAL A 20 2.04 -2.92 10.86
C VAL A 20 1.41 -1.98 11.87
N TYR A 21 0.51 -2.55 12.67
CA TYR A 21 -0.16 -1.85 13.75
C TYR A 21 0.26 -2.51 15.06
N HIS A 22 0.63 -1.71 16.04
CA HIS A 22 0.95 -2.16 17.39
C HIS A 22 0.41 -1.12 18.38
N ASP A 23 -0.55 -1.53 19.21
CA ASP A 23 -1.31 -0.63 20.09
C ASP A 23 -1.89 0.58 19.32
N ASP A 24 -1.55 1.80 19.76
CA ASP A 24 -1.95 3.06 19.13
C ASP A 24 -0.88 3.57 18.13
N THR A 25 0.00 2.69 17.64
CA THR A 25 1.05 3.04 16.68
C THR A 25 0.89 2.28 15.37
N LYS A 26 1.12 2.98 14.26
CA LYS A 26 1.27 2.38 12.92
C LYS A 26 2.66 2.67 12.39
N ILE A 27 3.34 1.65 11.88
CA ILE A 27 4.57 1.82 11.09
C ILE A 27 4.24 1.44 9.65
N GLU A 28 4.54 2.32 8.71
CA GLU A 28 4.32 2.14 7.28
C GLU A 28 5.64 2.28 6.54
N TRP A 29 5.93 1.39 5.60
CA TRP A 29 7.10 1.52 4.72
C TRP A 29 6.77 1.08 3.31
N ASN A 30 7.54 1.56 2.34
CA ASN A 30 7.25 1.31 0.94
C ASN A 30 8.47 0.94 0.09
N SER A 31 8.22 0.59 -1.18
CA SER A 31 9.25 0.08 -2.09
C SER A 31 10.24 1.14 -2.57
N LEU A 32 10.02 2.41 -2.24
CA LEU A 32 10.95 3.51 -2.49
C LEU A 32 11.91 3.74 -1.33
N GLY A 33 11.77 2.96 -0.24
CA GLY A 33 12.60 3.06 0.95
C GLY A 33 12.10 4.09 1.98
N GLU A 34 10.95 4.72 1.74
CA GLU A 34 10.33 5.62 2.72
C GLU A 34 9.71 4.79 3.86
N CYS A 35 9.80 5.30 5.09
CA CYS A 35 9.20 4.68 6.26
C CYS A 35 8.72 5.75 7.25
N TYR A 36 7.51 5.56 7.75
CA TYR A 36 6.77 6.52 8.56
C TYR A 36 6.23 5.82 9.81
N GLU A 37 6.29 6.50 10.95
CA GLU A 37 5.60 6.09 12.18
C GLU A 37 4.50 7.09 12.49
N TYR A 38 3.32 6.57 12.79
CA TYR A 38 2.12 7.33 13.11
C TYR A 38 1.57 6.94 14.47
N GLU A 39 1.04 7.92 15.19
CA GLU A 39 0.12 7.73 16.30
C GLU A 39 -1.31 7.62 15.77
N LEU A 40 -2.10 6.70 16.33
CA LEU A 40 -3.49 6.44 15.98
C LEU A 40 -4.41 6.92 17.11
N ASP A 41 -5.48 7.61 16.75
CA ASP A 41 -6.48 8.06 17.71
C ASP A 41 -7.64 7.05 17.73
N SER A 42 -7.59 6.08 18.64
CA SER A 42 -8.62 5.03 18.77
C SER A 42 -10.02 5.56 19.09
N ASN A 43 -10.13 6.81 19.58
CA ASN A 43 -11.41 7.47 19.83
C ASN A 43 -11.95 8.23 18.61
N ARG A 44 -11.13 8.42 17.57
CA ARG A 44 -11.51 9.13 16.33
C ARG A 44 -11.09 8.30 15.12
N PRO A 45 -11.98 7.41 14.62
CA PRO A 45 -11.70 6.56 13.47
C PRO A 45 -11.13 7.34 12.28
N SER A 46 -10.21 6.69 11.55
CA SER A 46 -9.54 7.27 10.38
C SER A 46 -8.69 8.50 10.67
N ARG A 47 -8.34 8.76 11.94
CA ARG A 47 -7.39 9.80 12.33
C ARG A 47 -6.06 9.19 12.75
N GLN A 48 -5.00 9.69 12.13
CA GLN A 48 -3.61 9.38 12.46
C GLN A 48 -2.78 10.66 12.45
N GLN A 49 -1.69 10.69 13.22
CA GLN A 49 -0.73 11.80 13.26
C GLN A 49 0.68 11.27 12.98
N LEU A 50 1.40 11.89 12.05
CA LEU A 50 2.80 11.54 11.76
C LEU A 50 3.66 11.88 12.98
N LEU A 51 4.40 10.89 13.49
CA LEU A 51 5.39 11.05 14.55
C LEU A 51 6.79 11.28 13.95
N THR A 52 7.17 10.50 12.94
CA THR A 52 8.47 10.62 12.25
C THR A 52 8.43 9.97 10.87
N ASP A 53 9.27 10.46 9.95
CA ASP A 53 9.42 10.03 8.55
C ASP A 53 10.86 9.64 8.16
N ASP A 54 11.80 9.70 9.11
CA ASP A 54 13.21 9.36 8.91
C ASP A 54 13.61 8.19 9.82
N ILE A 55 12.98 7.04 9.58
CA ILE A 55 13.25 5.80 10.32
C ILE A 55 13.41 4.63 9.36
N ALA A 56 13.91 3.50 9.86
CA ALA A 56 13.83 2.21 9.18
C ALA A 56 12.71 1.37 9.82
N PRO A 57 12.07 0.45 9.06
CA PRO A 57 11.11 -0.45 9.67
C PRO A 57 11.81 -1.34 10.72
N LYS A 58 11.18 -1.47 11.89
CA LYS A 58 11.71 -2.28 13.00
C LYS A 58 11.81 -3.75 12.56
N SER A 59 12.83 -4.47 13.01
CA SER A 59 13.05 -5.88 12.62
C SER A 59 11.85 -6.77 12.97
N GLU A 60 11.23 -6.54 14.13
CA GLU A 60 9.99 -7.19 14.57
C GLU A 60 8.81 -6.96 13.62
N ALA A 61 8.70 -5.76 13.03
CA ALA A 61 7.67 -5.44 12.04
C ALA A 61 7.93 -6.17 10.72
N THR A 62 9.18 -6.19 10.27
CA THR A 62 9.54 -6.89 9.02
C THR A 62 9.44 -8.41 9.15
N ALA A 63 9.66 -8.97 10.35
CA ALA A 63 9.60 -10.41 10.61
C ALA A 63 8.18 -10.99 10.52
N LEU A 64 7.14 -10.15 10.48
CA LEU A 64 5.76 -10.57 10.24
C LEU A 64 5.50 -10.99 8.78
N PHE A 65 6.46 -10.75 7.89
CA PHE A 65 6.37 -11.09 6.47
C PHE A 65 7.45 -12.12 6.14
N GLU A 66 7.08 -13.16 5.41
CA GLU A 66 8.00 -14.26 5.04
C GLU A 66 9.11 -13.80 4.10
N GLU A 67 8.80 -12.85 3.22
CA GLU A 67 9.70 -12.31 2.22
C GLU A 67 9.79 -10.79 2.29
N SER A 68 10.85 -10.22 1.71
CA SER A 68 11.00 -8.77 1.66
C SER A 68 9.93 -8.12 0.78
N LEU A 69 9.69 -6.83 1.02
CA LEU A 69 8.76 -6.05 0.21
C LEU A 69 9.18 -6.00 -1.27
N VAL A 70 10.49 -5.95 -1.53
CA VAL A 70 11.03 -5.87 -2.89
C VAL A 70 10.85 -7.21 -3.62
N GLU A 71 11.14 -8.33 -2.97
CA GLU A 71 10.93 -9.67 -3.54
C GLU A 71 9.46 -9.90 -3.87
N TYR A 72 8.56 -9.57 -2.94
CA TYR A 72 7.12 -9.73 -3.16
C TYR A 72 6.62 -8.85 -4.31
N LYS A 73 7.08 -7.60 -4.41
CA LYS A 73 6.74 -6.72 -5.54
C LYS A 73 7.18 -7.29 -6.88
N GLN A 74 8.36 -7.89 -6.94
CA GLN A 74 8.88 -8.49 -8.17
C GLN A 74 8.07 -9.72 -8.57
N GLN A 75 7.70 -10.57 -7.62
CA GLN A 75 6.84 -11.74 -7.88
C GLN A 75 5.45 -11.31 -8.36
N ALA A 76 4.81 -10.37 -7.65
CA ALA A 76 3.48 -9.90 -7.99
C ALA A 76 3.40 -9.19 -9.35
N ALA A 77 4.51 -8.63 -9.84
CA ALA A 77 4.61 -8.05 -11.17
C ALA A 77 4.86 -9.10 -12.28
N ALA A 78 5.43 -10.26 -11.92
CA ALA A 78 5.67 -11.37 -12.84
C ALA A 78 4.44 -12.26 -13.02
N ASP A 79 3.56 -12.32 -12.01
CA ASP A 79 2.29 -13.03 -12.08
C ASP A 79 1.32 -12.31 -13.03
N GLU A 80 0.79 -13.04 -14.00
CA GLU A 80 -0.23 -12.54 -14.91
C GLU A 80 -1.53 -12.31 -14.13
N GLN A 81 -1.89 -11.05 -13.92
CA GLN A 81 -3.12 -10.68 -13.23
C GLN A 81 -4.29 -10.78 -14.22
N ASP A 82 -5.15 -11.77 -14.03
CA ASP A 82 -6.41 -11.84 -14.74
C ASP A 82 -7.35 -10.74 -14.20
N LEU A 83 -7.46 -9.67 -14.98
CA LEU A 83 -8.34 -8.52 -14.70
C LEU A 83 -9.72 -8.70 -15.35
N ALA A 84 -10.05 -9.89 -15.86
CA ALA A 84 -11.37 -10.17 -16.38
C ALA A 84 -12.39 -10.21 -15.24
N PHE A 85 -13.42 -9.37 -15.36
CA PHE A 85 -14.61 -9.46 -14.53
C PHE A 85 -15.69 -10.23 -15.30
N ASP A 86 -16.51 -11.00 -14.59
CA ASP A 86 -17.75 -11.50 -15.20
C ASP A 86 -18.77 -10.36 -15.36
N GLU A 87 -19.82 -10.59 -16.17
CA GLU A 87 -20.86 -9.59 -16.45
C GLU A 87 -21.61 -9.13 -15.19
N SER A 88 -21.68 -9.98 -14.16
CA SER A 88 -22.34 -9.64 -12.90
C SER A 88 -21.51 -8.63 -12.11
N VAL A 89 -20.20 -8.86 -12.01
CA VAL A 89 -19.26 -7.96 -11.34
C VAL A 89 -19.18 -6.63 -12.08
N GLU A 90 -19.13 -6.63 -13.41
CA GLU A 90 -19.10 -5.39 -14.20
C GLU A 90 -20.35 -4.52 -13.96
N ASN A 91 -21.54 -5.12 -13.95
CA ASN A 91 -22.78 -4.38 -13.68
C ASN A 91 -22.82 -3.81 -12.26
N GLN A 92 -22.35 -4.57 -11.27
CA GLN A 92 -22.27 -4.08 -9.89
C GLN A 92 -21.29 -2.90 -9.76
N LEU A 93 -20.15 -2.93 -10.45
CA LEU A 93 -19.20 -1.82 -10.47
C LEU A 93 -19.80 -0.55 -11.10
N ARG A 94 -20.61 -0.67 -12.16
CA ARG A 94 -21.36 0.46 -12.74
C ARG A 94 -22.40 1.04 -11.78
N GLU A 95 -23.17 0.19 -11.10
CA GLU A 95 -24.18 0.64 -10.13
C GLU A 95 -23.55 1.40 -8.94
N LEU A 96 -22.37 0.96 -8.51
CA LEU A 96 -21.60 1.61 -7.46
C LEU A 96 -20.83 2.85 -7.93
N GLY A 97 -20.82 3.14 -9.24
CA GLY A 97 -20.15 4.31 -9.83
C GLY A 97 -18.62 4.17 -9.94
N TYR A 98 -18.11 2.95 -9.95
CA TYR A 98 -16.69 2.65 -10.19
C TYR A 98 -16.35 2.54 -11.68
N LEU A 99 -17.36 2.40 -12.55
CA LEU A 99 -17.28 2.39 -14.02
C LEU A 99 -18.25 3.43 -14.60
#